data_AF-A0A067PVI4-F1
#
_entry.id   AF-A0A067PVI4-F1
#
_cell.length_a   1.000
_cell.length_b   1.000
_cell.length_c   1.000
_cell.angle_alpha   90.00
_cell.angle_beta   90.00
_cell.angle_gamma   90.00
#
_symmetry.space_group_name_H-M   'P 1'
#
loop_
_entity.id
_entity.type
_entity.pdbx_description
1 polymer ?
#
loop_
_entity_poly.entity_id
_entity_poly.type
_entity_poly.pdbx_seq_one_letter_code
_entity_poly.pdbx_strand_id
1 'polypeptide(L)'
;KGLAARPEIFTGDKQKFGRWWRSMQLFLCDPKNGTLSETEKTDILISHIRGPDVDTWVENFWDEYWDETNNKFEDSNLQRQAELELEHLVQGKDSAEEFFQKFEILRNRAKYDKNNTHLLLLLEQNVNVGIIDRIYRVTPLPADYNTW
;
A
#
# COMPACT_ATOMS: atom_id res chain seq x y z
N LYS A 1 8.85 32.34 -30.48
CA LYS A 1 7.37 32.24 -30.33
C LYS A 1 7.03 30.76 -30.14
N GLY A 2 6.49 30.34 -28.99
CA GLY A 2 6.02 28.95 -28.80
C GLY A 2 4.69 28.75 -29.54
N LEU A 3 4.47 27.58 -30.11
CA LEU A 3 3.41 27.34 -31.11
C LEU A 3 2.13 26.74 -30.52
N ALA A 4 2.15 26.14 -29.32
CA ALA A 4 0.95 25.57 -28.71
C ALA A 4 0.44 26.43 -27.54
N ALA A 5 -0.75 27.01 -27.68
CA ALA A 5 -1.47 27.61 -26.56
C ALA A 5 -1.93 26.53 -25.58
N ARG A 6 -2.04 26.86 -24.30
CA ARG A 6 -2.60 25.95 -23.28
C ARG A 6 -3.99 25.47 -23.75
N PRO A 7 -4.24 24.14 -23.80
CA PRO A 7 -5.53 23.61 -24.21
C PRO A 7 -6.67 24.13 -23.32
N GLU A 8 -7.85 24.27 -23.90
CA GLU A 8 -9.07 24.58 -23.13
C GLU A 8 -9.49 23.41 -22.25
N ILE A 9 -10.33 23.68 -21.26
CA ILE A 9 -10.94 22.64 -20.43
C ILE A 9 -11.96 21.86 -21.25
N PHE A 10 -11.88 20.53 -21.22
CA PHE A 10 -12.85 19.64 -21.82
C PHE A 10 -13.94 19.27 -20.82
N THR A 11 -15.17 19.62 -21.17
CA THR A 11 -16.34 19.41 -20.31
C THR A 11 -17.15 18.16 -20.66
N GLY A 12 -16.71 17.34 -21.62
CA GLY A 12 -17.45 16.15 -22.08
C GLY A 12 -18.13 16.26 -23.44
N ASP A 13 -18.03 17.41 -24.12
CA ASP A 13 -18.65 17.61 -25.44
C ASP A 13 -17.96 16.76 -26.53
N LYS A 14 -18.58 15.63 -26.88
CA LYS A 14 -18.07 14.66 -27.86
C LYS A 14 -17.76 15.28 -29.23
N GLN A 15 -18.47 16.33 -29.64
CA GLN A 15 -18.23 16.98 -30.94
C GLN A 15 -16.92 17.78 -30.93
N LYS A 16 -16.52 18.29 -29.76
CA LYS A 16 -15.29 19.07 -29.57
C LYS A 16 -14.09 18.20 -29.21
N PHE A 17 -14.30 16.96 -28.76
CA PHE A 17 -13.24 16.04 -28.34
C PHE A 17 -12.10 15.94 -29.37
N GLY A 18 -12.42 15.72 -30.64
CA GLY A 18 -11.39 15.55 -31.67
C GLY A 18 -10.55 16.81 -31.96
N ARG A 19 -11.08 18.00 -31.70
CA ARG A 19 -10.31 19.25 -31.80
C ARG A 19 -9.46 19.42 -30.54
N TRP A 20 -10.09 19.28 -29.38
CA TRP A 20 -9.45 19.40 -28.08
C TRP A 20 -8.27 18.42 -27.92
N TRP A 21 -8.45 17.15 -28.30
CA TRP A 21 -7.42 16.12 -28.21
C TRP A 21 -6.16 16.47 -29.03
N ARG A 22 -6.34 17.03 -30.24
CA ARG A 22 -5.20 17.48 -31.06
C ARG A 22 -4.46 18.64 -30.40
N SER A 23 -5.17 19.59 -29.79
CA SER A 23 -4.56 20.68 -29.02
C SER A 23 -3.80 20.13 -27.81
N MET A 24 -4.35 19.14 -27.12
CA MET A 24 -3.69 18.49 -25.98
C MET A 24 -2.41 17.75 -26.40
N GLN A 25 -2.45 16.98 -27.49
CA GLN A 25 -1.27 16.31 -28.03
C GLN A 25 -0.16 17.29 -28.42
N LEU A 26 -0.51 18.40 -29.08
CA LEU A 26 0.45 19.45 -29.43
C LEU A 26 1.08 20.09 -28.19
N PHE A 27 0.30 20.25 -27.12
CA PHE A 27 0.81 20.74 -25.84
C PHE A 27 1.75 19.73 -25.18
N LEU A 28 1.33 18.46 -25.03
CA LEU A 28 2.15 17.41 -24.39
C LEU A 28 3.44 17.08 -25.15
N CYS A 29 3.45 17.26 -26.47
CA CYS A 29 4.62 17.04 -27.32
C CYS A 29 5.45 18.32 -27.57
N ASP A 30 5.08 19.48 -27.00
CA ASP A 30 5.87 20.70 -27.18
C ASP A 30 7.27 20.52 -26.53
N PRO A 31 8.37 20.62 -27.29
CA PRO A 31 9.72 20.44 -26.77
C PRO A 31 10.08 21.37 -25.60
N LYS A 32 9.33 22.47 -25.42
CA LYS A 32 9.49 23.39 -24.29
C LYS A 32 9.01 22.85 -22.96
N ASN A 33 8.10 21.87 -22.96
CA ASN A 33 7.63 21.22 -21.75
C ASN A 33 8.65 20.20 -21.22
N GLY A 34 9.80 20.04 -21.90
CA GLY A 34 10.83 19.08 -21.55
C GLY A 34 10.40 17.65 -21.86
N THR A 35 11.19 16.69 -21.38
CA THR A 35 10.83 15.27 -21.44
C THR A 35 9.86 14.97 -20.31
N LEU A 36 8.56 15.16 -20.55
CA LEU A 36 7.52 14.76 -19.59
C LEU A 36 7.49 13.23 -19.48
N SER A 37 7.45 12.73 -18.25
CA SER A 37 7.14 11.34 -17.95
C SER A 37 5.68 11.01 -18.30
N GLU A 38 5.35 9.73 -18.43
CA GLU A 38 3.96 9.30 -18.70
C GLU A 38 3.01 9.69 -17.56
N THR A 39 3.49 9.73 -16.31
CA THR A 39 2.71 10.21 -15.16
C THR A 39 2.40 11.70 -15.31
N GLU A 40 3.39 12.55 -15.59
CA GLU A 40 3.17 13.99 -15.77
C GLU A 40 2.23 14.28 -16.96
N LYS A 41 2.34 13.50 -18.05
CA LYS A 41 1.40 13.62 -19.18
C LYS A 41 -0.03 13.27 -18.76
N THR A 42 -0.19 12.23 -17.96
CA THR A 42 -1.49 11.78 -17.42
C THR A 42 -2.08 12.85 -16.50
N ASP A 43 -1.30 13.39 -15.57
CA ASP A 43 -1.73 14.44 -14.65
C ASP A 43 -2.19 15.70 -15.41
N ILE A 44 -1.39 16.12 -16.40
CA ILE A 44 -1.73 17.26 -17.25
C ILE A 44 -3.00 16.99 -18.05
N LEU A 45 -3.14 15.80 -18.65
CA LEU A 45 -4.32 15.42 -19.42
C LEU A 45 -5.58 15.48 -18.57
N ILE A 46 -5.58 14.79 -17.43
CA ILE A 46 -6.72 14.70 -16.52
C ILE A 46 -7.06 16.08 -15.95
N SER A 47 -6.06 16.92 -15.64
CA SER A 47 -6.31 18.28 -15.13
C SER A 47 -7.11 19.18 -16.09
N HIS A 48 -7.08 18.90 -17.39
CA HIS A 48 -7.80 19.63 -18.43
C HIS A 48 -9.15 18.97 -18.78
N ILE A 49 -9.57 17.92 -18.09
CA ILE A 49 -10.91 17.33 -18.18
C ILE A 49 -11.66 17.77 -16.91
N ARG A 50 -12.64 18.67 -17.05
CA ARG A 50 -13.47 19.15 -15.94
C ARG A 50 -14.84 19.56 -16.45
N GLY A 51 -15.87 19.22 -15.71
CA GLY A 51 -17.24 19.61 -16.01
C GLY A 51 -18.25 18.56 -15.54
N PRO A 52 -19.52 18.95 -15.40
CA PRO A 52 -20.55 18.11 -14.77
C PRO A 52 -20.74 16.74 -15.45
N ASP A 53 -20.45 16.64 -16.75
CA ASP A 53 -20.60 15.39 -17.52
C ASP A 53 -19.37 14.47 -17.44
N VAL A 54 -18.25 14.95 -16.90
CA VAL A 54 -16.96 14.24 -16.85
C VAL A 54 -16.35 14.15 -15.46
N ASP A 55 -16.81 14.96 -14.50
CA ASP A 55 -16.24 15.00 -13.14
C ASP A 55 -16.34 13.64 -12.46
N THR A 56 -17.50 12.96 -12.54
CA THR A 56 -17.64 11.58 -12.01
C THR A 56 -16.67 10.60 -12.65
N TRP A 57 -16.36 10.76 -13.94
CA TRP A 57 -15.38 9.90 -14.60
C TRP A 57 -13.95 10.21 -14.14
N VAL A 58 -13.61 11.48 -13.93
CA VAL A 58 -12.30 11.90 -13.41
C VAL A 58 -12.09 11.42 -11.98
N GLU A 59 -13.12 11.51 -11.13
CA GLU A 59 -13.08 10.99 -9.76
C GLU A 59 -12.82 9.48 -9.77
N ASN A 60 -13.60 8.71 -10.53
CA ASN A 60 -13.41 7.26 -10.64
C ASN A 60 -12.03 6.88 -11.19
N PHE A 61 -11.48 7.65 -12.15
CA PHE A 61 -10.13 7.41 -12.67
C PHE A 61 -9.07 7.51 -11.57
N TRP A 62 -9.17 8.51 -10.69
CA TRP A 62 -8.23 8.66 -9.58
C TRP A 62 -8.41 7.57 -8.53
N ASP A 63 -9.65 7.21 -8.20
CA ASP A 63 -9.93 6.13 -7.26
C ASP A 63 -9.31 4.81 -7.75
N GLU A 64 -9.52 4.44 -9.01
CA GLU A 64 -8.90 3.24 -9.61
C GLU A 64 -7.36 3.33 -9.64
N TYR A 65 -6.82 4.49 -10.05
CA TYR A 65 -5.38 4.70 -10.13
C TYR A 65 -4.69 4.59 -8.76
N TRP A 66 -5.31 5.14 -7.71
CA TRP A 66 -4.80 5.06 -6.33
C TRP A 66 -5.01 3.68 -5.73
N ASP A 67 -6.14 3.03 -5.98
CA ASP A 67 -6.39 1.66 -5.51
C ASP A 67 -5.40 0.67 -6.12
N GLU A 68 -5.13 0.74 -7.42
CA GLU A 68 -4.11 -0.09 -8.06
C GLU A 68 -2.70 0.19 -7.51
N THR A 69 -2.40 1.46 -7.22
CA THR A 69 -1.10 1.86 -6.68
C THR A 69 -0.91 1.40 -5.22
N ASN A 70 -1.91 1.61 -4.37
CA ASN A 70 -1.89 1.18 -2.97
C ASN A 70 -1.86 -0.35 -2.86
N ASN A 71 -2.69 -1.06 -3.63
CA ASN A 71 -2.68 -2.52 -3.65
C ASN A 71 -1.32 -3.09 -4.11
N LYS A 72 -0.65 -2.41 -5.05
CA LYS A 72 0.61 -2.88 -5.60
C LYS A 72 1.81 -2.55 -4.72
N PHE A 73 1.79 -1.42 -4.00
CA PHE A 73 2.97 -0.90 -3.30
C PHE A 73 2.83 -0.78 -1.78
N GLU A 74 1.63 -0.61 -1.23
CA GLU A 74 1.45 -0.32 0.20
C GLU A 74 1.39 -1.61 1.05
N ASP A 75 0.78 -2.69 0.55
CA ASP A 75 0.50 -3.86 1.41
C ASP A 75 1.53 -4.99 1.32
N SER A 76 2.04 -5.33 0.13
CA SER A 76 2.88 -6.53 -0.03
C SER A 76 4.28 -6.41 0.59
N ASN A 77 4.83 -5.20 0.65
CA ASN A 77 6.18 -4.98 1.16
C ASN A 77 6.19 -4.79 2.68
N LEU A 78 5.20 -4.09 3.24
CA LEU A 78 5.07 -3.92 4.69
C LEU A 78 4.66 -5.22 5.38
N GLN A 79 3.75 -5.99 4.78
CA GLN A 79 3.41 -7.31 5.29
C GLN A 79 4.62 -8.23 5.26
N ARG A 80 5.31 -8.35 4.12
CA ARG A 80 6.51 -9.20 4.00
C ARG A 80 7.64 -8.76 4.95
N GLN A 81 7.83 -7.45 5.13
CA GLN A 81 8.80 -6.95 6.12
C GLN A 81 8.40 -7.32 7.54
N ALA A 82 7.12 -7.19 7.89
CA ALA A 82 6.62 -7.59 9.20
C ALA A 82 6.74 -9.11 9.43
N GLU A 83 6.50 -9.93 8.39
CA GLU A 83 6.72 -11.38 8.43
C GLU A 83 8.19 -11.70 8.70
N LEU A 84 9.13 -11.09 7.94
CA LEU A 84 10.56 -11.26 8.14
C LEU A 84 11.01 -10.78 9.53
N GLU A 85 10.53 -9.62 9.99
CA GLU A 85 10.84 -9.11 11.33
C GLU A 85 10.30 -10.04 12.44
N LEU A 86 9.12 -10.64 12.23
CA LEU A 86 8.51 -11.59 13.16
C LEU A 86 9.30 -12.91 13.23
N GLU A 87 9.77 -13.43 12.10
CA GLU A 87 10.60 -14.64 12.03
C GLU A 87 11.93 -14.48 12.80
N HIS A 88 12.50 -13.28 12.77
CA HIS A 88 13.79 -12.98 13.41
C HIS A 88 13.65 -12.38 14.82
N LEU A 89 12.42 -12.18 15.31
CA LEU A 89 12.18 -11.61 16.63
C LEU A 89 12.53 -12.65 17.70
N VAL A 90 13.62 -12.43 18.44
CA VAL A 90 14.05 -13.24 19.59
C VAL A 90 13.90 -12.45 20.89
N GLN A 91 13.51 -13.11 21.99
CA GLN A 91 13.39 -12.43 23.29
C GLN A 91 14.72 -11.81 23.77
N GLY A 92 15.83 -12.52 23.60
CA GLY A 92 17.16 -12.02 23.95
C GLY A 92 17.28 -11.55 25.40
N LYS A 93 17.52 -10.24 25.60
CA LYS A 93 17.61 -9.59 26.92
C LYS A 93 16.31 -8.88 27.33
N ASP A 94 15.32 -8.81 26.44
CA ASP A 94 14.06 -8.14 26.70
C ASP A 94 13.24 -8.92 27.73
N SER A 95 12.42 -8.20 28.48
CA SER A 95 11.43 -8.84 29.34
C SER A 95 10.40 -9.60 28.50
N ALA A 96 9.73 -10.58 29.11
CA ALA A 96 8.69 -11.35 28.42
C ALA A 96 7.57 -10.43 27.89
N GLU A 97 7.16 -9.43 28.69
CA GLU A 97 6.13 -8.48 28.33
C GLU A 97 6.51 -7.64 27.10
N GLU A 98 7.74 -7.12 27.07
CA GLU A 98 8.25 -6.35 25.92
C GLU A 98 8.33 -7.20 24.65
N PHE A 99 8.75 -8.47 24.78
CA PHE A 99 8.75 -9.41 23.67
C PHE A 99 7.35 -9.65 23.12
N PHE A 100 6.37 -9.96 23.97
CA PHE A 100 4.99 -10.21 23.53
C PHE A 100 4.34 -8.97 22.92
N GLN A 101 4.62 -7.76 23.43
CA GLN A 101 4.15 -6.52 22.81
C GLN A 101 4.71 -6.32 21.40
N LYS A 102 6.02 -6.53 21.21
CA LYS A 102 6.66 -6.45 19.88
C LYS A 102 6.10 -7.51 18.94
N PHE A 103 5.94 -8.73 19.43
CA PHE A 103 5.36 -9.84 18.69
C PHE A 103 3.93 -9.50 18.21
N GLU A 104 3.09 -8.90 19.07
CA GLU A 104 1.73 -8.52 18.69
C GLU A 104 1.66 -7.43 17.62
N ILE A 105 2.53 -6.43 17.73
CA ILE A 105 2.61 -5.34 16.75
C ILE A 105 2.99 -5.92 15.37
N LEU A 106 4.01 -6.78 15.34
CA LEU A 106 4.47 -7.41 14.10
C LEU A 106 3.45 -8.39 13.53
N ARG A 107 2.78 -9.18 14.39
CA ARG A 107 1.70 -10.10 14.00
C ARG A 107 0.54 -9.36 13.33
N ASN A 108 0.12 -8.23 13.89
CA ASN A 108 -0.93 -7.39 13.30
C ASN A 108 -0.50 -6.78 11.96
N ARG A 109 0.74 -6.33 11.84
CA ARG A 109 1.30 -5.78 10.59
C ARG A 109 1.49 -6.85 9.50
N ALA A 110 1.84 -8.07 9.90
CA ALA A 110 1.90 -9.25 9.04
C ALA A 110 0.50 -9.82 8.70
N LYS A 111 -0.57 -9.24 9.28
CA LYS A 111 -1.97 -9.66 9.11
C LYS A 111 -2.21 -11.16 9.43
N TYR A 112 -1.41 -11.74 10.33
CA TYR A 112 -1.63 -13.11 10.76
C TYR A 112 -2.81 -13.22 11.74
N ASP A 113 -3.64 -14.24 11.53
CA ASP A 113 -4.67 -14.62 12.48
C ASP A 113 -4.04 -15.21 13.76
N LYS A 114 -4.69 -14.99 14.91
CA LYS A 114 -4.22 -15.52 16.21
C LYS A 114 -4.14 -17.06 16.25
N ASN A 115 -4.92 -17.74 15.43
CA ASN A 115 -4.95 -19.20 15.34
C ASN A 115 -3.95 -19.74 14.30
N ASN A 116 -3.11 -18.88 13.72
CA ASN A 116 -2.11 -19.31 12.76
C ASN A 116 -1.04 -20.16 13.47
N THR A 117 -0.93 -21.43 13.08
CA THR A 117 0.05 -22.39 13.62
C THR A 117 1.49 -21.95 13.44
N HIS A 118 1.78 -21.11 12.46
CA HIS A 118 3.11 -20.53 12.26
C HIS A 118 3.52 -19.62 13.44
N LEU A 119 2.58 -18.89 14.04
CA LEU A 119 2.87 -18.02 15.19
C LEU A 119 3.29 -18.82 16.43
N LEU A 120 2.67 -19.99 16.66
CA LEU A 120 3.03 -20.88 17.76
C LEU A 120 4.45 -21.42 17.60
N LEU A 121 4.83 -21.82 16.38
CA LEU A 121 6.19 -22.27 16.09
C LEU A 121 7.22 -21.16 16.34
N LEU A 122 6.91 -19.92 15.95
CA LEU A 122 7.80 -18.78 16.18
C LEU A 122 7.93 -18.47 17.68
N LEU A 123 6.85 -18.55 18.46
CA LEU A 123 6.91 -18.39 19.91
C LEU A 123 7.76 -19.48 20.57
N GLU A 124 7.54 -20.75 20.22
CA GLU A 124 8.30 -21.88 20.76
C GLU A 124 9.80 -21.79 20.43
N GLN A 125 10.16 -21.25 19.26
CA GLN A 125 11.56 -21.09 18.84
C GLN A 125 12.25 -19.88 19.46
N ASN A 126 11.51 -18.79 19.68
CA ASN A 126 12.10 -17.48 19.97
C ASN A 126 11.91 -16.98 21.41
N VAL A 127 11.05 -17.62 22.20
CA VAL A 127 10.88 -17.38 23.64
C VAL A 127 11.98 -18.10 24.44
N ASN A 128 12.44 -17.51 25.53
CA ASN A 128 13.44 -18.14 26.38
C ASN A 128 12.93 -19.47 26.98
N VAL A 129 13.76 -20.51 26.94
CA VAL A 129 13.46 -21.88 27.43
C VAL A 129 12.92 -21.90 28.86
N GLY A 130 13.34 -20.95 29.72
CA GLY A 130 12.83 -20.87 31.10
C GLY A 130 11.36 -20.46 31.21
N ILE A 131 10.82 -19.73 30.23
CA ILE A 131 9.39 -19.39 30.15
C ILE A 131 8.61 -20.57 29.57
N ILE A 132 9.16 -21.22 28.54
CA ILE A 132 8.62 -22.46 27.97
C ILE A 132 8.48 -23.53 29.09
N ASP A 133 9.54 -23.81 29.87
CA ASP A 133 9.48 -24.80 30.96
C ASP A 133 8.45 -24.43 32.05
N ARG A 134 8.13 -23.13 32.21
CA ARG A 134 7.12 -22.67 33.16
C ARG A 134 5.70 -22.78 32.61
N ILE A 135 5.50 -22.50 31.33
CA ILE A 135 4.21 -22.63 30.61
C ILE A 135 3.83 -24.11 30.44
N TYR A 136 4.77 -24.98 30.08
CA TYR A 136 4.53 -26.43 29.98
C TYR A 136 4.27 -27.11 31.34
N ARG A 137 4.55 -26.44 32.48
CA ARG A 137 4.15 -26.89 33.82
C ARG A 137 2.71 -26.49 34.19
N VAL A 138 2.08 -25.58 33.44
CA VAL A 138 0.67 -25.22 33.61
C VAL A 138 -0.17 -26.22 32.81
N THR A 139 -1.11 -26.90 33.46
CA THR A 139 -2.05 -27.81 32.81
C THR A 139 -3.41 -27.13 32.70
N PRO A 140 -4.05 -27.10 31.52
CA PRO A 140 -3.63 -27.70 30.24
C PRO A 140 -2.61 -26.86 29.45
N LEU A 141 -1.88 -27.53 28.53
CA LEU A 141 -0.97 -26.90 27.57
C LEU A 141 -1.71 -25.82 26.75
N PRO A 142 -1.07 -24.68 26.43
CA PRO A 142 -1.68 -23.66 25.59
C PRO A 142 -2.06 -24.24 24.23
N ALA A 143 -3.35 -24.20 23.89
CA ALA A 143 -3.84 -24.64 22.60
C ALA A 143 -3.77 -23.52 21.55
N ASP A 144 -3.66 -22.27 21.99
CA ASP A 144 -3.66 -21.09 21.15
C ASP A 144 -2.82 -19.94 21.73
N TYR A 145 -2.59 -18.92 20.89
CA TYR A 145 -1.82 -17.74 21.21
C TYR A 145 -2.32 -16.97 22.45
N ASN A 146 -3.64 -16.93 22.71
CA ASN A 146 -4.16 -16.21 23.88
C ASN A 146 -3.88 -16.95 25.20
N THR A 147 -3.52 -18.23 25.12
CA THR A 147 -3.18 -19.06 26.29
C THR A 147 -1.68 -19.12 26.60
N TRP A 148 -0.83 -18.48 25.78
CA TRP A 148 0.59 -18.23 26.05
C TRP A 148 0.78 -16.98 26.90
#